data_AF-A0A0Q8GAZ1-F1
#
_entry.id   AF-A0A0Q8GAZ1-F1
#
_cell.length_a   1.000
_cell.length_b   1.000
_cell.length_c   1.000
_cell.angle_alpha   90.00
_cell.angle_beta   90.00
_cell.angle_gamma   90.00
#
_symmetry.space_group_name_H-M   'P 1'
#
loop_
_entity.id
_entity.type
_entity.pdbx_description
1 polymer ?
#
loop_
_entity_poly.entity_id
_entity_poly.type
_entity_poly.pdbx_seq_one_letter_code
_entity_poly.pdbx_strand_id
1 'polypeptide(L)'
;MKPLLLALTLGTALPAVAQTEVRRAQVYRCGADGRDLRDSPCPNGSAAGSNVDYDQPSASDSRAARERHLAEAKQAAALSQARRASEAEGRRQRSQAVGLQALPPAAQAASGPLVTTIKPPKTVKPKKPGDSGR
;
A
#
# COMPACT_ATOMS: atom_id res chain seq x y z
N MET A 1 2.63 -16.59 -57.70
CA MET A 1 3.77 -17.16 -56.96
C MET A 1 4.07 -16.29 -55.75
N LYS A 2 3.49 -16.59 -54.58
CA LYS A 2 3.76 -15.91 -53.30
C LYS A 2 3.38 -16.85 -52.14
N PRO A 3 4.29 -17.76 -51.74
CA PRO A 3 4.28 -18.25 -50.37
C PRO A 3 5.71 -18.40 -49.85
N LEU A 4 6.40 -17.29 -49.57
CA LEU A 4 7.75 -17.32 -49.00
C LEU A 4 7.98 -16.23 -47.94
N LEU A 5 6.92 -15.81 -47.24
CA LEU A 5 6.99 -14.83 -46.14
C LEU A 5 6.28 -15.34 -44.89
N LEU A 6 6.47 -16.62 -44.55
CA LEU A 6 5.80 -17.25 -43.40
C LEU A 6 6.72 -18.22 -42.62
N ALA A 7 8.04 -18.01 -42.69
CA ALA A 7 9.02 -18.94 -42.12
C ALA A 7 10.05 -18.30 -41.16
N LEU A 8 9.83 -17.08 -40.68
CA LEU A 8 10.86 -16.35 -39.91
C LEU A 8 10.39 -15.72 -38.58
N THR A 9 9.40 -16.32 -37.91
CA THR A 9 8.95 -15.87 -36.57
C THR A 9 8.97 -16.98 -35.52
N LEU A 10 9.72 -18.07 -35.75
CA LEU A 10 9.95 -19.15 -34.77
C LEU A 10 11.38 -19.13 -34.20
N GLY A 11 11.92 -17.94 -33.94
CA GLY A 11 13.23 -17.78 -33.32
C GLY A 11 13.11 -17.12 -31.95
N THR A 12 13.66 -17.77 -30.93
CA THR A 12 13.97 -17.23 -29.57
C THR A 12 12.90 -17.32 -28.48
N ALA A 13 12.31 -18.49 -28.28
CA ALA A 13 11.89 -18.89 -26.94
C ALA A 13 13.04 -19.68 -26.27
N LEU A 14 14.15 -18.99 -25.96
CA LEU A 14 15.15 -19.56 -25.07
C LEU A 14 14.50 -19.68 -23.69
N PRO A 15 14.57 -20.85 -23.02
CA PRO A 15 14.12 -20.96 -21.65
C PRO A 15 14.97 -19.99 -20.83
N ALA A 16 14.33 -18.97 -20.25
CA ALA A 16 14.97 -18.11 -19.27
C ALA A 16 15.31 -19.00 -18.07
N VAL A 17 16.55 -19.49 -18.03
CA VAL A 17 17.10 -20.19 -16.87
C VAL A 17 17.04 -19.18 -15.73
N ALA A 18 16.18 -19.45 -14.74
CA ALA A 18 16.12 -18.65 -13.52
C ALA A 18 17.51 -18.66 -12.89
N GLN A 19 18.12 -17.49 -12.76
CA GLN A 19 19.48 -17.36 -12.22
C GLN A 19 19.35 -17.38 -10.70
N THR A 20 19.38 -18.58 -10.11
CA THR A 20 19.45 -18.75 -8.66
C THR A 20 20.90 -18.86 -8.21
N GLU A 21 21.17 -18.27 -7.04
CA GLU A 21 22.44 -18.39 -6.36
C GLU A 21 22.24 -19.28 -5.12
N VAL A 22 23.03 -20.34 -5.01
CA VAL A 22 23.03 -21.20 -3.81
C VAL A 22 23.68 -20.41 -2.67
N ARG A 23 22.95 -20.23 -1.58
CA ARG A 23 23.48 -19.64 -0.35
C ARG A 23 23.43 -20.65 0.78
N ARG A 24 24.37 -20.48 1.71
CA ARG A 24 24.52 -21.34 2.88
C ARG A 24 24.17 -20.55 4.12
N ALA A 25 23.25 -21.06 4.94
CA ALA A 25 22.93 -20.52 6.26
C ALA A 25 23.23 -21.55 7.34
N GLN A 26 23.70 -21.06 8.48
CA GLN A 26 23.94 -21.89 9.66
C GLN A 26 22.67 -21.90 10.52
N VAL A 27 22.10 -23.08 10.74
CA VAL A 27 20.91 -23.27 11.59
C VAL A 27 21.26 -24.16 12.78
N TYR A 28 20.86 -23.74 13.98
CA TYR A 28 21.07 -24.46 15.23
C TYR A 28 19.81 -25.20 15.64
N ARG A 29 19.97 -26.45 16.09
CA ARG A 29 18.89 -27.29 16.61
C ARG A 29 18.88 -27.27 18.13
N CYS A 30 18.02 -26.45 18.72
CA CYS A 30 17.88 -26.32 20.16
C CYS A 30 16.81 -27.27 20.74
N GLY A 31 16.86 -27.48 22.06
CA GLY A 31 15.93 -28.34 22.79
C GLY A 31 16.40 -29.80 22.91
N ALA A 32 15.74 -30.58 23.77
CA ALA A 32 16.13 -31.96 24.07
C ALA A 32 16.15 -32.87 22.83
N ASP A 33 15.27 -32.61 21.87
CA ASP A 33 15.10 -33.38 20.64
C ASP A 33 15.52 -32.62 19.37
N GLY A 34 16.13 -31.43 19.50
CA GLY A 34 16.56 -30.61 18.35
C GLY A 34 15.42 -30.16 17.42
N ARG A 35 14.20 -30.01 17.95
CA ARG A 35 12.99 -29.60 17.20
C ARG A 35 12.91 -28.10 16.97
N ASP A 36 13.57 -27.31 17.81
CA ASP A 36 13.60 -25.85 17.66
C ASP A 36 14.76 -25.46 16.75
N LEU A 37 14.44 -24.99 15.54
CA LEU A 37 15.43 -24.45 14.62
C LEU A 37 15.61 -22.95 14.87
N ARG A 38 16.86 -22.52 15.07
CA ARG A 38 17.20 -21.11 15.30
C ARG A 38 18.38 -20.69 14.43
N ASP A 39 18.38 -19.43 14.03
CA ASP A 39 19.51 -18.83 13.30
C ASP A 39 20.64 -18.36 14.24
N SER A 40 20.37 -18.33 15.55
CA SER A 40 21.34 -17.97 16.59
C SER A 40 21.76 -19.18 17.44
N PRO A 41 22.98 -19.16 18.02
CA PRO A 41 23.45 -20.24 18.88
C PRO A 41 22.50 -20.51 20.04
N CYS A 42 22.35 -21.79 20.41
CA CYS A 42 21.47 -22.16 21.52
C CYS A 42 22.03 -21.63 22.86
N PRO A 43 21.17 -21.09 23.75
CA PRO A 43 21.63 -20.48 25.00
C PRO A 43 22.35 -21.46 25.94
N ASN A 44 22.08 -22.77 25.80
CA ASN A 44 22.65 -23.82 26.63
C ASN A 44 23.95 -24.41 26.02
N GLY A 45 24.43 -23.87 24.89
CA GLY A 45 25.73 -24.21 24.29
C GLY A 45 25.87 -25.59 23.63
N SER A 46 24.94 -26.53 23.84
CA SER A 46 25.12 -27.93 23.42
C SER A 46 24.65 -28.30 22.01
N ALA A 47 24.16 -27.36 21.20
CA ALA A 47 23.64 -27.70 19.88
C ALA A 47 24.69 -27.51 18.78
N ALA A 48 24.96 -28.58 18.02
CA ALA A 48 25.72 -28.49 16.80
C ALA A 48 24.93 -27.70 15.73
N GLY A 49 25.56 -26.67 15.16
CA GLY A 49 25.01 -26.00 13.99
C GLY A 49 25.06 -26.93 12.77
N SER A 50 23.98 -26.97 11.98
CA SER A 50 23.95 -27.58 10.65
C SER A 50 23.90 -26.51 9.57
N ASN A 51 24.68 -26.68 8.50
CA ASN A 51 24.63 -25.80 7.35
C ASN A 51 23.50 -26.27 6.42
N VAL A 52 22.63 -25.34 6.05
CA VAL A 52 21.56 -25.57 5.08
C VAL A 52 21.87 -24.75 3.83
N ASP A 53 21.98 -25.45 2.71
CA ASP A 53 22.11 -24.85 1.39
C ASP A 53 20.70 -24.59 0.83
N TYR A 54 20.45 -23.38 0.35
CA TYR A 54 19.17 -22.98 -0.21
C TYR A 54 19.37 -22.05 -1.41
N ASP A 55 18.45 -22.13 -2.38
CA ASP A 55 18.46 -21.26 -3.54
C ASP A 55 17.86 -19.90 -3.20
N GLN A 56 18.58 -18.84 -3.56
CA GLN A 56 18.08 -17.46 -3.52
C GLN A 56 18.04 -16.88 -4.94
N PRO A 57 17.03 -16.07 -5.29
CA PRO A 57 17.07 -15.33 -6.55
C PRO A 57 18.32 -14.45 -6.63
N SER A 58 19.02 -14.47 -7.76
CA SER A 58 20.15 -13.59 -8.01
C SER A 58 19.77 -12.11 -7.87
N ALA A 59 20.78 -11.26 -7.70
CA ALA A 59 20.57 -9.82 -7.60
C ALA A 59 19.93 -9.23 -8.88
N SER A 60 20.30 -9.75 -10.06
CA SER A 60 19.71 -9.34 -11.34
C SER A 60 18.23 -9.72 -11.44
N ASP A 61 17.88 -10.96 -11.07
CA ASP A 61 16.48 -11.42 -11.11
C ASP A 61 15.61 -10.66 -10.11
N SER A 62 16.15 -10.43 -8.92
CA SER A 62 15.50 -9.62 -7.89
C SER A 62 15.23 -8.19 -8.37
N ARG A 63 16.18 -7.58 -9.10
CA ARG A 63 16.01 -6.25 -9.68
C ARG A 63 14.99 -6.25 -10.81
N ALA A 64 15.08 -7.19 -11.74
CA ALA A 64 14.15 -7.32 -12.86
C ALA A 64 12.71 -7.56 -12.37
N ALA A 65 12.52 -8.38 -11.34
CA ALA A 65 11.22 -8.60 -10.72
C ALA A 65 10.63 -7.32 -10.12
N ARG A 66 11.44 -6.52 -9.41
CA ARG A 66 11.01 -5.22 -8.88
C ARG A 66 10.61 -4.25 -9.99
N GLU A 67 11.41 -4.18 -11.07
CA GLU A 67 11.13 -3.29 -12.20
C GLU A 67 9.81 -3.68 -12.91
N ARG A 68 9.57 -4.98 -13.14
CA ARG A 68 8.30 -5.49 -13.68
C ARG A 68 7.12 -5.15 -12.76
N HIS A 69 7.24 -5.42 -11.47
CA HIS A 69 6.19 -5.12 -10.49
C HIS A 69 5.84 -3.62 -10.47
N LEU A 70 6.85 -2.74 -10.54
CA LEU A 70 6.60 -1.29 -10.60
C LEU A 70 5.91 -0.86 -11.90
N ALA A 71 6.27 -1.47 -13.03
CA ALA A 71 5.61 -1.23 -14.31
C ALA A 71 4.14 -1.69 -14.28
N GLU A 72 3.88 -2.89 -13.79
CA GLU A 72 2.54 -3.47 -13.63
C GLU A 72 1.68 -2.64 -12.66
N ALA A 73 2.24 -2.21 -11.53
CA ALA A 73 1.54 -1.38 -10.57
C ALA A 73 1.09 -0.04 -11.17
N LYS A 74 1.93 0.59 -12.01
CA LYS A 74 1.56 1.83 -12.72
C LYS A 74 0.44 1.59 -13.72
N GLN A 75 0.49 0.50 -14.48
CA GLN A 75 -0.55 0.15 -15.44
C GLN A 75 -1.88 -0.14 -14.73
N ALA A 76 -1.85 -0.91 -13.65
CA ALA A 76 -3.01 -1.20 -12.83
C ALA A 76 -3.62 0.07 -12.22
N ALA A 77 -2.79 1.00 -11.74
CA ALA A 77 -3.23 2.28 -11.22
C ALA A 77 -3.95 3.12 -12.30
N ALA A 78 -3.38 3.22 -13.50
CA ALA A 78 -3.98 3.94 -14.63
C ALA A 78 -5.34 3.35 -15.02
N LEU A 79 -5.45 2.02 -15.12
CA LEU A 79 -6.72 1.34 -15.41
C LEU A 79 -7.76 1.57 -14.31
N SER A 80 -7.34 1.57 -13.04
CA SER A 80 -8.25 1.84 -11.92
C SER A 80 -8.79 3.28 -11.92
N GLN A 81 -7.98 4.24 -12.37
CA GLN A 81 -8.38 5.63 -12.51
C GLN A 81 -9.34 5.80 -13.68
N ALA A 82 -9.04 5.19 -14.82
CA ALA A 82 -9.93 5.18 -15.98
C ALA A 82 -11.31 4.60 -15.63
N ARG A 83 -11.35 3.46 -14.93
CA ARG A 83 -12.62 2.87 -14.45
C ARG A 83 -13.41 3.85 -13.58
N ARG A 84 -12.76 4.47 -12.59
CA ARG A 84 -13.40 5.45 -11.71
C ARG A 84 -13.93 6.66 -12.46
N ALA A 85 -13.21 7.15 -13.46
CA ALA A 85 -13.65 8.26 -14.31
C ALA A 85 -14.89 7.88 -15.12
N SER A 86 -14.87 6.74 -15.80
CA SER A 86 -16.02 6.25 -16.58
C SER A 86 -17.25 5.98 -15.70
N GLU A 87 -17.06 5.43 -14.51
CA GLU A 87 -18.16 5.25 -13.54
C GLU A 87 -18.74 6.59 -13.07
N ALA A 88 -17.89 7.59 -12.83
CA ALA A 88 -18.35 8.92 -12.43
C ALA A 88 -19.11 9.62 -13.56
N GLU A 89 -18.65 9.51 -14.80
CA GLU A 89 -19.36 10.01 -15.99
C GLU A 89 -20.70 9.31 -16.19
N GLY A 90 -20.73 7.98 -16.08
CA GLY A 90 -21.98 7.22 -16.15
C GLY A 90 -22.97 7.62 -15.05
N ARG A 91 -22.49 7.90 -13.83
CA ARG A 91 -23.34 8.46 -12.75
C ARG A 91 -23.89 9.84 -13.13
N ARG A 92 -23.07 10.74 -13.66
CA ARG A 92 -23.50 12.09 -14.09
C ARG A 92 -24.55 12.02 -15.19
N GLN A 93 -24.35 11.16 -16.19
CA GLN A 93 -25.33 10.97 -17.27
C GLN A 93 -26.65 10.38 -16.74
N ARG A 94 -26.58 9.38 -15.85
CA ARG A 94 -27.78 8.82 -15.21
C ARG A 94 -28.52 9.85 -14.34
N SER A 95 -27.81 10.71 -13.61
CA SER A 95 -28.45 11.77 -12.83
C SER A 95 -29.09 12.87 -13.69
N GLN A 96 -28.60 13.09 -14.92
CA GLN A 96 -29.25 13.99 -15.87
C GLN A 96 -30.44 13.33 -16.59
N ALA A 97 -30.36 12.02 -16.85
CA ALA A 97 -31.44 11.26 -17.48
C ALA A 97 -32.62 11.00 -16.53
N VAL A 98 -32.35 10.81 -15.23
CA VAL A 98 -33.37 10.89 -14.18
C VAL A 98 -33.61 12.37 -13.91
N GLY A 99 -34.30 13.02 -14.84
CA GLY A 99 -34.83 14.37 -14.64
C GLY A 99 -35.77 14.33 -13.44
N LEU A 100 -35.25 14.64 -12.25
CA LEU A 100 -36.06 15.15 -11.17
C LEU A 100 -36.74 16.38 -11.76
N GLN A 101 -38.02 16.24 -12.12
CA GLN A 101 -38.94 17.37 -12.18
C GLN A 101 -38.90 17.98 -10.77
N ALA A 102 -37.95 18.90 -10.58
CA ALA A 102 -37.85 19.67 -9.37
C ALA A 102 -39.15 20.46 -9.28
N LEU A 103 -40.05 20.00 -8.41
CA LEU A 103 -41.15 20.80 -7.92
C LEU A 103 -40.54 22.17 -7.54
N PRO A 104 -41.09 23.30 -8.00
CA PRO A 104 -40.50 24.60 -7.72
C PRO A 104 -40.26 24.74 -6.21
N PRO A 105 -39.11 25.30 -5.79
CA PRO A 105 -38.81 25.41 -4.37
C PRO A 105 -39.95 26.16 -3.69
N ALA A 106 -40.50 25.55 -2.64
CA ALA A 106 -41.54 26.17 -1.84
C ALA A 106 -41.07 27.57 -1.40
N ALA A 107 -41.91 28.58 -1.63
CA ALA A 107 -41.62 29.96 -1.28
C ALA A 107 -41.15 30.03 0.19
N GLN A 108 -39.98 30.64 0.40
CA GLN A 108 -39.36 30.76 1.71
C GLN A 108 -40.34 31.45 2.68
N ALA A 109 -40.75 30.71 3.71
CA ALA A 109 -41.43 31.32 4.84
C ALA A 109 -40.46 32.23 5.59
N ALA A 110 -40.93 33.44 5.90
CA ALA A 110 -40.16 34.53 6.45
C ALA A 110 -39.56 34.22 7.85
N SER A 111 -38.31 34.66 8.03
CA SER A 111 -37.68 35.14 9.27
C SER A 111 -37.77 34.26 10.53
N GLY A 112 -36.71 33.47 10.78
CA GLY A 112 -36.34 33.02 12.13
C GLY A 112 -35.52 34.09 12.87
N PRO A 113 -35.55 34.15 14.22
CA PRO A 113 -34.93 35.23 14.97
C PRO A 113 -33.39 35.16 14.94
N LEU A 114 -32.77 36.32 14.77
CA LEU A 114 -31.34 36.52 14.71
C LEU A 114 -30.72 36.31 16.10
N VAL A 115 -29.91 35.25 16.27
CA VAL A 115 -29.17 35.03 17.53
C VAL A 115 -27.95 35.96 17.56
N THR A 116 -27.98 36.96 18.44
CA THR A 116 -26.84 37.85 18.69
C THR A 116 -25.90 37.22 19.72
N THR A 117 -24.67 36.91 19.31
CA THR A 117 -23.62 36.37 20.17
C THR A 117 -23.12 37.44 21.16
N ILE A 118 -23.34 37.22 22.46
CA ILE A 118 -22.83 38.09 23.53
C ILE A 118 -21.37 37.69 23.84
N LYS A 119 -20.45 38.67 23.81
CA LYS A 119 -19.03 38.45 24.12
C LYS A 119 -18.83 38.08 25.60
N PRO A 120 -17.93 37.13 25.91
CA PRO A 120 -17.67 36.75 27.30
C PRO A 120 -16.93 37.86 28.08
N PRO A 121 -17.18 38.00 29.39
CA PRO A 121 -16.55 39.03 30.21
C PRO A 121 -15.07 38.72 30.49
N LYS A 122 -14.24 39.77 30.51
CA LYS A 122 -12.81 39.67 30.80
C LYS A 122 -12.59 39.43 32.30
N THR A 123 -12.01 38.29 32.66
CA THR A 123 -11.60 37.99 34.04
C THR A 123 -10.30 38.72 34.39
N VAL A 124 -10.28 39.40 35.53
CA VAL A 124 -9.10 40.11 36.08
C VAL A 124 -8.09 39.08 36.62
N LYS A 125 -6.81 39.25 36.29
CA LYS A 125 -5.72 38.39 36.77
C LYS A 125 -5.57 38.49 38.30
N PRO A 126 -5.37 37.37 39.02
CA PRO A 126 -5.14 37.40 40.46
C PRO A 126 -3.76 37.99 40.79
N LYS A 127 -3.72 38.85 41.82
CA LYS A 127 -2.48 39.42 42.38
C LYS A 127 -1.76 38.38 43.23
N LYS A 128 -0.44 38.30 43.07
CA LYS A 128 0.48 37.43 43.81
C LYS A 128 0.56 37.90 45.28
N PRO A 129 0.40 37.03 46.29
CA PRO A 129 0.63 37.42 47.68
C PRO A 129 2.13 37.64 47.93
N GLY A 130 2.42 38.72 48.65
CA GLY A 130 3.76 39.19 48.96
C GLY A 130 4.44 38.35 50.02
N ASP A 131 5.75 38.28 49.86
CA ASP A 131 6.73 37.70 50.78
C ASP A 131 6.61 38.34 52.17
N SER A 132 6.38 37.53 53.20
CA SER A 132 6.53 37.96 54.60
C SER A 132 7.37 36.91 55.31
N GLY A 133 8.65 37.24 55.45
CA GLY A 133 9.63 36.44 56.15
C GLY A 133 9.33 36.34 57.64
N ARG A 134 9.73 35.19 58.19
CA ARG A 134 10.18 35.02 59.56
C ARG A 134 11.12 33.83 59.62
#